data_AF-A0A075I422-F1
#
_entry.id   AF-A0A075I422-F1
#
_cell.length_a   1.000
_cell.length_b   1.000
_cell.length_c   1.000
_cell.angle_alpha   90.00
_cell.angle_beta   90.00
_cell.angle_gamma   90.00
#
_symmetry.space_group_name_H-M   'P 1'
#
loop_
_entity.id
_entity.type
_entity.pdbx_description
1 polymer ?
#
loop_
_entity_poly.entity_id
_entity_poly.type
_entity_poly.pdbx_seq_one_letter_code
_entity_poly.pdbx_strand_id
1 'polypeptide(L)' 'MGVRLGYGYGYYDRFLSSTDAVKISLTYSKQIVKSIPSDSYDIKIDWIVTEDGNIKIS' A
#
# COMPACT_ATOMS: atom_id res chain seq x y z
N MET A 1 1.04 2.31 8.97
CA MET A 1 0.47 1.15 8.25
C MET A 1 0.00 1.61 6.88
N GLY A 2 -0.11 0.69 5.91
CA GLY A 2 -0.55 1.02 4.53
C GLY A 2 0.53 1.62 3.62
N VAL A 3 1.80 1.55 4.01
CA VAL A 3 2.93 1.82 3.10
C VAL A 3 3.26 0.51 2.38
N ARG A 4 3.72 0.60 1.13
CA ARG A 4 4.09 -0.56 0.32
C ARG A 4 5.52 -0.43 -0.18
N LEU A 5 6.29 -1.53 -0.09
CA LEU A 5 7.59 -1.63 -0.74
C LEU A 5 7.43 -2.21 -2.14
N GLY A 6 7.64 -1.39 -3.16
CA GLY A 6 7.63 -1.80 -4.56
C GLY A 6 9.01 -2.26 -5.06
N TYR A 7 9.12 -2.48 -6.39
CA TYR A 7 10.37 -2.89 -7.05
C TYR A 7 11.38 -1.75 -7.30
N GLY A 8 11.20 -0.57 -6.70
CA GLY A 8 12.21 0.51 -6.72
C GLY A 8 12.11 1.55 -7.83
N TYR A 9 11.03 1.57 -8.64
CA TYR A 9 10.87 2.54 -9.74
C TYR A 9 9.85 3.66 -9.49
N GLY A 10 9.18 3.69 -8.33
CA GLY A 10 8.18 4.73 -8.00
C GLY A 10 6.99 4.83 -8.97
N TYR A 11 6.80 3.83 -9.84
CA TYR A 11 5.78 3.84 -10.89
C TYR A 11 4.38 3.98 -10.28
N TYR A 12 4.10 3.21 -9.24
CA TYR A 12 2.81 3.25 -8.59
C TYR A 12 2.61 4.51 -7.76
N ASP A 13 3.63 5.05 -7.10
CA ASP A 13 3.49 6.29 -6.33
C ASP A 13 3.10 7.45 -7.25
N ARG A 14 3.70 7.52 -8.46
CA ARG A 14 3.33 8.49 -9.49
C ARG A 14 1.92 8.27 -10.05
N PHE A 15 1.51 7.02 -10.24
CA PHE A 15 0.17 6.69 -10.74
C PHE A 15 -0.92 6.93 -9.70
N LEU A 16 -0.66 6.59 -8.43
CA LEU A 16 -1.63 6.70 -7.35
C LEU A 16 -1.78 8.15 -6.86
N SER A 17 -0.77 8.99 -7.05
CA SER A 17 -0.84 10.43 -6.73
C SER A 17 -1.71 11.22 -7.71
N SER A 18 -2.02 10.68 -8.89
CA SER A 18 -2.84 11.37 -9.90
C SER A 18 -4.33 11.01 -9.81
N THR A 19 -4.76 10.29 -8.77
CA THR A 19 -6.14 9.82 -8.64
C THR A 19 -6.64 9.87 -7.19
N ASP A 20 -7.90 10.27 -7.04
CA ASP A 20 -8.64 10.25 -5.77
C ASP A 20 -9.40 8.92 -5.57
N ALA A 21 -9.20 7.93 -6.44
CA ALA A 21 -9.83 6.63 -6.30
C ALA A 21 -9.42 5.93 -4.98
N VAL A 22 -10.30 5.04 -4.51
CA VAL A 22 -10.00 4.17 -3.37
C VAL A 22 -8.89 3.19 -3.76
N LYS A 23 -7.80 3.20 -2.99
CA LYS A 23 -6.59 2.42 -3.25
C LYS A 23 -6.61 1.16 -2.40
N ILE A 24 -6.77 0.02 -3.05
CA ILE A 24 -6.84 -1.29 -2.38
C ILE A 24 -5.64 -2.13 -2.79
N SER A 25 -4.89 -2.65 -1.81
CA SER A 25 -3.82 -3.61 -2.04
C SER A 25 -4.29 -5.02 -1.77
N LEU A 26 -3.98 -5.93 -2.69
CA LEU A 26 -4.14 -7.37 -2.52
C LEU A 26 -2.77 -7.97 -2.20
N THR A 27 -2.65 -8.68 -1.09
CA THR A 27 -1.37 -9.28 -0.65
C THR A 27 -1.62 -10.46 0.28
N TYR A 28 -0.62 -11.31 0.50
CA TYR A 28 -0.74 -12.36 1.50
C TYR A 28 -0.55 -11.81 2.91
N SER A 29 -1.22 -12.39 3.91
CA SER A 29 -1.06 -11.97 5.31
C SER A 29 0.39 -12.05 5.80
N LYS A 30 1.15 -13.04 5.33
CA LYS A 30 2.59 -13.18 5.60
C LYS A 30 3.48 -12.03 5.08
N GLN A 31 2.99 -11.21 4.14
CA GLN A 31 3.71 -10.06 3.61
C GLN A 31 3.46 -8.79 4.45
N ILE A 32 2.54 -8.84 5.41
CA ILE A 32 2.28 -7.74 6.34
C ILE A 32 3.32 -7.81 7.45
N VAL A 33 4.19 -6.79 7.50
CA VAL A 33 5.24 -6.65 8.51
C VAL A 33 5.00 -5.42 9.39
N LYS A 34 5.61 -5.38 10.58
CA LYS A 34 5.43 -4.29 11.55
C LYS A 34 5.84 -2.93 11.00
N SER A 35 6.91 -2.88 10.21
CA SER A 35 7.41 -1.66 9.59
C SER A 35 8.22 -1.98 8.34
N ILE A 36 8.20 -1.04 7.41
CA ILE A 36 9.09 -0.96 6.25
C ILE A 36 9.64 0.47 6.16
N PRO A 37 10.78 0.68 5.49
CA PRO A 37 11.21 2.03 5.13
C PRO A 37 10.11 2.74 4.33
N SER A 38 9.92 4.03 4.59
CA SER A 38 8.95 4.86 3.88
C SER A 38 9.55 6.23 3.59
N ASP A 39 9.27 6.79 2.43
CA ASP A 39 9.57 8.17 2.08
C ASP A 39 8.31 9.04 2.16
N SER A 40 8.51 10.35 2.27
CA SER A 40 7.48 11.40 2.16
C SER A 40 6.70 11.36 0.84
N TYR A 41 7.26 10.75 -0.21
CA TYR A 41 6.63 10.62 -1.52
C TYR A 41 5.77 9.34 -1.68
N ASP A 42 5.82 8.42 -0.71
CA ASP A 42 5.08 7.16 -0.80
C ASP A 42 3.57 7.37 -0.62
N ILE A 43 2.79 6.86 -1.56
CA ILE A 43 1.33 6.96 -1.50
C ILE A 43 0.77 5.81 -0.66
N LYS A 44 0.04 6.16 0.40
CA LYS A 44 -0.67 5.18 1.23
C LYS A 44 -1.87 4.60 0.50
N ILE A 45 -2.11 3.33 0.77
CA ILE A 45 -3.33 2.63 0.42
C ILE A 45 -4.42 2.84 1.47
N ASP A 46 -5.67 2.73 1.06
CA ASP A 46 -6.84 2.88 1.91
C ASP A 46 -7.25 1.53 2.53
N TRP A 47 -7.03 0.43 1.81
CA TRP A 47 -7.38 -0.92 2.24
C TRP A 47 -6.32 -1.95 1.90
N ILE A 48 -6.17 -2.94 2.78
CA ILE A 48 -5.43 -4.18 2.52
C ILE A 48 -6.42 -5.33 2.52
N VAL A 49 -6.36 -6.18 1.51
CA VAL A 49 -7.12 -7.43 1.43
C VAL A 49 -6.14 -8.59 1.35
N THR A 50 -6.35 -9.59 2.21
CA THR A 50 -5.58 -10.82 2.29
C THR A 50 -6.49 -12.04 2.26
N GLU A 51 -5.90 -13.23 2.24
CA GLU A 51 -6.61 -14.50 2.40
C GLU A 51 -7.33 -14.63 3.76
N ASP A 52 -6.89 -13.88 4.77
CA ASP A 52 -7.44 -13.91 6.14
C ASP A 52 -8.53 -12.85 6.37
N GLY A 53 -8.69 -11.88 5.46
CA GLY A 53 -9.71 -10.84 5.57
C GLY A 53 -9.29 -9.50 4.96
N ASN A 54 -9.85 -8.41 5.50
CA ASN A 54 -9.58 -7.05 5.06
C ASN A 54 -9.25 -6.12 6.23
N ILE A 55 -8.41 -5.11 5.96
CA ILE A 55 -7.96 -4.12 6.92
C ILE A 55 -8.15 -2.74 6.29
N LYS A 56 -8.92 -1.89 6.97
CA LYS A 56 -9.08 -0.46 6.62
C LYS A 56 -7.97 0.37 7.25
N ILE A 57 -7.34 1.25 6.48
CA ILE A 57 -6.21 2.09 6.90
C ILE A 57 -6.63 3.55 7.10
N SER A 58 -7.47 4.08 6.22
CA SER A 58 -7.97 5.48 6.19
C SER A 58 -9.48 5.55 6.36
#